data_AF-A0A6G3YXI5-F1
#
_entry.id   AF-A0A6G3YXI5-F1
#
_cell.length_a   1.000
_cell.length_b   1.000
_cell.length_c   1.000
_cell.angle_alpha   90.00
_cell.angle_beta   90.00
_cell.angle_gamma   90.00
#
_symmetry.space_group_name_H-M   'P 1'
#
loop_
_entity.id
_entity.type
_entity.pdbx_description
1 polymer ?
#
loop_
_entity_poly.entity_id
_entity_poly.type
_entity_poly.pdbx_seq_one_letter_code
_entity_poly.pdbx_strand_id
1 'polypeptide(L)' 'MSQAFRALLKKVGSGRHTSETLTRREATDAALMMLAQEATPAQIGAFMIAHRIKRPVPQELAGFLDAY' A
#
# COMPACT_ATOMS: atom_id res chain seq x y z
N MET A 1 12.98 -4.59 7.87
CA MET A 1 11.73 -5.01 7.19
C MET A 1 10.56 -4.65 8.10
N SER A 2 9.68 -3.75 7.67
CA SER A 2 8.51 -3.35 8.46
C SER A 2 7.45 -4.45 8.45
N GLN A 3 7.06 -4.94 9.62
CA GLN A 3 5.97 -5.92 9.77
C GLN A 3 4.60 -5.27 9.52
N ALA A 4 4.43 -4.02 9.94
CA ALA A 4 3.20 -3.25 9.69
C ALA A 4 2.97 -3.07 8.18
N PHE A 5 4.00 -2.66 7.44
CA PHE A 5 3.90 -2.52 5.99
C PHE A 5 3.63 -3.85 5.28
N ARG A 6 4.16 -4.96 5.81
CA ARG A 6 3.87 -6.30 5.28
C ARG A 6 2.38 -6.66 5.40
N ALA A 7 1.68 -6.20 6.43
CA ALA A 7 0.24 -6.42 6.56
C ALA A 7 -0.56 -5.67 5.48
N LEU A 8 -0.19 -4.42 5.19
CA LEU A 8 -0.77 -3.61 4.13
C LEU A 8 -0.50 -4.22 2.74
N LEU A 9 0.75 -4.65 2.50
CA LEU A 9 1.12 -5.36 1.28
C LEU A 9 0.32 -6.66 1.09
N LYS A 10 0.10 -7.43 2.16
CA LYS A 10 -0.68 -8.68 2.09
C LYS A 10 -2.11 -8.43 1.63
N LYS A 11 -2.74 -7.34 2.08
CA LYS A 11 -4.09 -6.95 1.65
C LYS A 11 -4.18 -6.71 0.15
N VAL A 12 -3.26 -5.92 -0.40
CA VAL A 12 -3.32 -5.52 -1.81
C VAL A 12 -2.67 -6.54 -2.75
N GLY A 13 -1.76 -7.36 -2.24
CA GLY A 13 -0.93 -8.31 -3.01
C GLY A 13 -1.38 -9.77 -2.95
N SER A 14 -2.56 -10.09 -2.41
CA SER A 14 -3.05 -11.47 -2.26
C SER A 14 -3.56 -12.10 -3.57
N GLY A 15 -3.72 -11.33 -4.65
CA GLY A 15 -4.14 -11.82 -5.98
C GLY A 15 -5.30 -11.02 -6.61
N ARG A 16 -5.63 -11.31 -7.88
CA ARG A 16 -6.63 -10.53 -8.65
C ARG A 16 -8.03 -10.53 -8.02
N HIS A 17 -8.44 -11.65 -7.41
CA HIS A 17 -9.79 -11.82 -6.85
C HIS A 17 -9.83 -11.81 -5.32
N THR A 18 -8.65 -11.82 -4.69
CA THR A 18 -8.47 -11.92 -3.24
C THR A 18 -7.88 -10.66 -2.64
N SER A 19 -7.45 -9.71 -3.48
CA SER A 19 -6.92 -8.42 -3.03
C SER A 19 -8.02 -7.54 -2.46
N GLU A 20 -7.72 -6.99 -1.30
CA GLU A 20 -8.57 -6.06 -0.58
C GLU A 20 -8.21 -4.63 -0.97
N THR A 21 -9.14 -3.73 -0.72
CA THR A 21 -8.93 -2.29 -0.85
C THR A 21 -8.48 -1.74 0.49
N LEU A 22 -7.44 -0.90 0.50
CA LEU A 22 -7.06 -0.17 1.69
C LEU A 22 -8.10 0.89 2.01
N THR A 23 -8.36 1.09 3.29
CA THR A 23 -9.03 2.30 3.75
C THR A 23 -8.16 3.52 3.44
N ARG A 24 -8.77 4.71 3.36
CA ARG A 24 -8.03 5.97 3.17
C ARG A 24 -6.90 6.12 4.20
N ARG A 25 -7.18 5.76 5.47
CA ARG A 25 -6.19 5.81 6.55
C ARG A 25 -5.03 4.83 6.33
N GLU A 26 -5.33 3.58 5.96
CA GLU A 26 -4.30 2.58 5.66
C GLU A 26 -3.42 2.97 4.46
N ALA A 27 -4.01 3.62 3.45
CA ALA A 27 -3.27 4.17 2.33
C ALA A 27 -2.34 5.33 2.77
N THR A 28 -2.81 6.23 3.64
CA THR A 28 -1.97 7.27 4.25
C THR A 28 -0.83 6.67 5.07
N ASP A 29 -1.13 5.69 5.93
CA ASP A 29 -0.12 5.02 6.75
C ASP A 29 0.93 4.31 5.87
N ALA A 30 0.51 3.65 4.78
CA ALA A 30 1.42 3.07 3.80
C ALA A 30 2.34 4.14 3.19
N ALA A 31 1.78 5.27 2.74
CA ALA A 31 2.55 6.36 2.14
C ALA A 31 3.57 6.96 3.12
N LEU A 32 3.17 7.22 4.37
CA LEU A 32 4.08 7.71 5.41
C LEU A 32 5.23 6.73 5.67
N MET A 33 4.96 5.42 5.77
CA MET A 33 6.00 4.40 5.96
C MET A 33 6.98 4.33 4.78
N MET A 34 6.53 4.61 3.55
CA MET A 34 7.41 4.69 2.38
C MET A 34 8.30 5.93 2.42
N LEU A 35 7.72 7.10 2.76
CA LEU A 35 8.43 8.37 2.86
C LEU A 35 9.45 8.38 4.01
N ALA A 36 9.11 7.77 5.15
CA ALA A 36 9.98 7.61 6.30
C ALA A 36 11.04 6.49 6.15
N GLN A 37 11.09 5.82 5.00
CA GLN A 37 12.01 4.71 4.70
C GLN A 37 11.89 3.50 5.67
N GLU A 38 10.72 3.29 6.27
CA GLU A 38 10.47 2.14 7.16
C GLU A 38 10.24 0.83 6.37
N ALA A 39 9.65 0.95 5.19
CA ALA A 39 9.48 -0.16 4.25
C ALA A 39 10.76 -0.37 3.42
N THR A 40 11.17 -1.63 3.21
CA THR A 40 12.34 -1.90 2.35
C THR A 40 12.02 -1.62 0.89
N PRO A 41 13.03 -1.33 0.03
CA PRO A 41 12.80 -1.13 -1.40
C PRO A 41 12.01 -2.26 -2.07
N ALA A 42 12.25 -3.51 -1.65
CA ALA A 42 11.51 -4.67 -2.14
C ALA A 42 10.03 -4.66 -1.72
N GLN A 43 9.71 -4.26 -0.48
CA GLN A 43 8.34 -4.13 -0.02
C GLN A 43 7.59 -3.03 -0.79
N ILE A 44 8.24 -1.89 -1.00
CA ILE A 44 7.68 -0.76 -1.77
C ILE A 44 7.42 -1.18 -3.22
N GLY A 45 8.39 -1.82 -3.87
CA GLY A 45 8.24 -2.31 -5.24
C GLY A 45 7.08 -3.29 -5.38
N ALA A 46 6.97 -4.26 -4.47
CA ALA A 46 5.86 -5.23 -4.47
C ALA A 46 4.50 -4.54 -4.27
N PHE A 47 4.42 -3.56 -3.38
CA PHE A 47 3.19 -2.80 -3.11
C PHE A 47 2.72 -1.99 -4.33
N MET A 48 3.66 -1.37 -5.04
CA MET A 48 3.36 -0.59 -6.25
C MET A 48 2.94 -1.49 -7.42
N ILE A 49 3.57 -2.64 -7.60
CA ILE A 49 3.17 -3.63 -8.61
C ILE A 49 1.78 -4.19 -8.30
N ALA A 50 1.49 -4.50 -7.04
CA ALA A 50 0.18 -4.97 -6.62
C ALA A 50 -0.92 -3.95 -6.94
N HIS A 51 -0.71 -2.66 -6.62
CA HIS A 51 -1.64 -1.59 -6.98
C HIS A 51 -1.79 -1.41 -8.50
N ARG A 52 -0.71 -1.58 -9.28
CA ARG A 52 -0.82 -1.54 -10.75
C ARG A 52 -1.73 -2.64 -11.30
N ILE A 53 -1.67 -3.85 -10.72
CA ILE A 53 -2.46 -5.01 -11.17
C ILE A 53 -3.91 -4.90 -10.68
N LYS A 54 -4.12 -4.61 -9.39
CA LYS A 54 -5.45 -4.48 -8.76
C LYS A 54 -6.21 -3.25 -9.26
N ARG A 55 -5.48 -2.18 -9.59
CA ARG A 55 -5.95 -0.81 -9.83
C ARG A 55 -6.53 -0.15 -8.56
N PRO A 56 -5.90 0.92 -8.04
CA PRO A 56 -6.38 1.57 -6.83
C PRO A 56 -7.75 2.23 -7.03
N VAL A 57 -8.55 2.29 -5.97
CA VAL A 57 -9.79 3.06 -5.94
C VAL A 57 -9.53 4.51 -5.47
N PRO A 58 -10.48 5.44 -5.68
CA PRO A 58 -10.28 6.85 -5.30
C PRO A 58 -9.91 7.07 -3.82
N GLN A 59 -10.42 6.26 -2.90
CA GLN A 59 -10.13 6.35 -1.47
C GLN A 59 -8.65 6.04 -1.15
N GLU A 60 -8.06 5.08 -1.86
CA GLU A 60 -6.63 4.74 -1.71
C GLU A 60 -5.76 5.88 -2.24
N LEU A 61 -6.12 6.43 -3.41
CA LEU A 61 -5.42 7.58 -4.01
C LEU A 61 -5.48 8.82 -3.10
N ALA A 62 -6.65 9.13 -2.55
CA ALA A 62 -6.80 10.22 -1.59
C ALA A 62 -5.93 10.00 -0.35
N GLY A 63 -5.86 8.77 0.15
CA GLY A 63 -5.01 8.45 1.31
C GLY A 63 -3.52 8.65 1.04
N PHE A 64 -3.05 8.28 -0.15
CA PHE A 64 -1.67 8.57 -0.56
C PHE A 64 -1.37 10.07 -0.64
N LEU A 65 -2.34 10.88 -1.09
CA LEU A 65 -2.21 12.33 -1.16
C LEU A 65 -2.23 13.00 0.22
N ASP A 66 -2.93 12.43 1.20
CA ASP A 66 -2.95 12.97 2.58
C ASP A 66 -1.59 12.86 3.30
N ALA A 67 -0.66 12.05 2.79
CA ALA A 67 0.67 11.89 3.35
C ALA A 67 1.72 12.88 2.78
N TYR A 68 1.34 13.63 1.74
CA TYR A 68 2.15 14.70 1.15
C TYR A 68 1.82 16.05 1.80
#